data_AF-A0A955BXY2-F1
#
_entry.id   AF-A0A955BXY2-F1
#
_cell.length_a   1.000
_cell.length_b   1.000
_cell.length_c   1.000
_cell.angle_alpha   90.00
_cell.angle_beta   90.00
_cell.angle_gamma   90.00
#
_symmetry.space_group_name_H-M   'P 1'
#
loop_
_entity.id
_entity.type
_entity.pdbx_description
1 polymer ?
#
loop_
_entity_poly.entity_id
_entity_poly.type
_entity_poly.pdbx_seq_one_letter_code
_entity_poly.pdbx_strand_id
1 'polypeptide(L)'
;MRLLLESPFKATRSQSGFTLVEALVALAIGALVVGSAALGLSVTRRSNQSSSTDIASSNSAFQTGSRFADDVSSAGPVAGVTSPIGAGESGCGSVTSALRLIGPKADGTGVQVRSYHETIDGGRPALQRRTCSGTDIAAALAATPSDTSNVVRDLSSGTDAVTVTCDGGPVTTACRVVEMDVETYSGRTFTVRGTVRSALTPTPTTAPTPVIAPPTGTCTIMASETAWGSTGGVAGGTGGHAGDGTM
;
A
#
# COMPACT_ATOMS: atom_id res chain seq x y z
N MET A 1 -71.96 -10.69 -74.15
CA MET A 1 -71.70 -9.67 -73.10
C MET A 1 -70.38 -10.04 -72.42
N ARG A 2 -69.37 -9.15 -72.49
CA ARG A 2 -68.05 -9.16 -71.80
C ARG A 2 -67.05 -10.27 -72.20
N LEU A 3 -66.03 -9.95 -73.02
CA LEU A 3 -64.71 -9.29 -72.75
C LEU A 3 -63.69 -10.26 -72.15
N LEU A 4 -62.70 -10.71 -72.94
CA LEU A 4 -61.31 -10.18 -73.01
C LEU A 4 -60.59 -10.22 -71.65
N LEU A 5 -59.54 -11.04 -71.49
CA LEU A 5 -58.15 -10.68 -71.82
C LEU A 5 -57.18 -11.72 -71.24
N GLU A 6 -56.15 -11.99 -72.03
CA GLU A 6 -54.93 -12.69 -71.70
C GLU A 6 -54.30 -12.16 -70.40
N SER A 7 -53.61 -13.02 -69.64
CA SER A 7 -52.17 -12.84 -69.38
C SER A 7 -51.59 -13.94 -68.47
N PRO A 8 -50.37 -14.41 -68.76
CA PRO A 8 -49.67 -15.42 -67.98
C PRO A 8 -49.17 -14.81 -66.66
N PHE A 9 -49.32 -15.54 -65.55
CA PHE A 9 -48.64 -15.17 -64.31
C PHE A 9 -47.14 -15.47 -64.47
N LYS A 10 -46.44 -14.49 -65.05
CA LYS A 10 -45.00 -14.42 -65.20
C LYS A 10 -44.38 -14.35 -63.80
N ALA A 11 -43.47 -15.26 -63.51
CA ALA A 11 -42.68 -15.28 -62.30
C ALA A 11 -42.00 -13.92 -62.05
N THR A 12 -42.13 -13.42 -60.83
CA THR A 12 -41.10 -12.56 -60.24
C THR A 12 -40.59 -13.29 -59.00
N ARG A 13 -39.58 -14.15 -59.21
CA ARG A 13 -38.55 -14.27 -58.17
C ARG A 13 -38.06 -12.85 -57.96
N SER A 14 -38.43 -12.25 -56.83
CA SER A 14 -37.72 -11.08 -56.32
C SER A 14 -36.32 -11.55 -55.98
N GLN A 15 -35.49 -11.71 -57.00
CA GLN A 15 -34.05 -11.76 -56.87
C GLN A 15 -33.66 -10.31 -56.61
N SER A 16 -33.88 -9.88 -55.37
CA SER A 16 -33.30 -8.67 -54.81
C SER A 16 -31.80 -8.90 -54.79
N GLY A 17 -31.18 -8.60 -55.93
CA GLY A 17 -29.74 -8.48 -56.03
C GLY A 17 -29.35 -7.32 -55.15
N PHE A 18 -28.58 -7.63 -54.10
CA PHE A 18 -28.00 -6.65 -53.19
C PHE A 18 -27.45 -5.49 -54.02
N THR A 19 -28.03 -4.30 -53.87
CA THR A 19 -27.52 -3.16 -54.62
C THR A 19 -26.12 -2.85 -54.10
N LEU A 20 -25.20 -2.44 -54.99
CA LEU A 20 -23.83 -2.09 -54.58
C LEU A 20 -23.81 -1.00 -53.50
N VAL A 21 -24.86 -0.16 -53.49
CA VAL A 21 -25.12 0.85 -52.46
C VAL A 21 -25.50 0.22 -51.11
N GLU A 22 -26.37 -0.80 -51.06
CA GLU A 22 -26.66 -1.52 -49.82
C GLU A 22 -25.42 -2.22 -49.25
N ALA A 23 -24.56 -2.80 -50.10
CA ALA A 23 -23.31 -3.41 -49.66
C ALA A 23 -22.36 -2.39 -49.02
N LEU A 24 -22.25 -1.21 -49.62
CA LEU A 24 -21.47 -0.08 -49.10
C LEU A 24 -22.03 0.44 -47.77
N VAL A 25 -23.35 0.58 -47.66
CA VAL A 25 -24.01 1.03 -46.43
C VAL A 25 -23.85 -0.01 -45.32
N ALA A 26 -24.02 -1.30 -45.61
CA ALA A 26 -23.82 -2.36 -44.65
C ALA A 26 -22.38 -2.43 -44.13
N LEU A 27 -21.39 -2.24 -45.01
CA LEU A 27 -19.97 -2.16 -44.63
C LEU A 27 -19.66 -0.91 -43.80
N ALA A 28 -20.26 0.24 -44.14
CA ALA A 28 -20.07 1.48 -43.37
C ALA A 28 -20.65 1.36 -41.96
N ILE A 29 -21.85 0.81 -41.81
CA ILE A 29 -22.48 0.55 -40.51
C ILE A 29 -21.68 -0.50 -39.74
N GLY A 30 -21.25 -1.59 -40.40
CA GLY A 30 -20.41 -2.62 -39.80
C GLY A 30 -19.09 -2.06 -39.25
N ALA A 31 -18.41 -1.21 -40.02
CA ALA A 31 -17.19 -0.55 -39.59
C ALA A 31 -17.41 0.40 -38.40
N LEU A 32 -18.54 1.12 -38.38
CA LEU A 32 -18.94 2.00 -37.27
C LEU A 32 -19.22 1.22 -35.98
N VAL A 33 -19.92 0.09 -36.07
CA VAL A 33 -20.24 -0.77 -34.92
C VAL A 33 -18.97 -1.42 -34.37
N VAL A 34 -18.10 -1.94 -35.23
CA VAL A 34 -16.83 -2.55 -34.81
C VAL A 34 -15.89 -1.48 -34.23
N GLY A 35 -15.82 -0.30 -34.84
CA GLY A 35 -15.00 0.82 -34.36
C GLY A 35 -15.45 1.33 -32.99
N SER A 36 -16.77 1.50 -32.78
CA SER A 36 -17.33 1.91 -31.48
C SER A 36 -17.16 0.84 -30.40
N ALA A 37 -17.31 -0.45 -30.73
CA ALA A 37 -17.03 -1.55 -29.82
C ALA A 37 -15.54 -1.61 -29.43
N ALA A 38 -14.62 -1.39 -30.37
CA ALA A 38 -13.18 -1.36 -30.09
C ALA A 38 -12.77 -0.18 -29.20
N LEU A 39 -13.38 1.00 -29.41
CA LEU A 39 -13.19 2.17 -28.55
C LEU A 39 -13.75 1.93 -27.13
N GLY A 40 -14.96 1.38 -27.02
CA GLY A 40 -15.57 1.02 -25.74
C GLY A 40 -14.76 -0.02 -24.95
N LEU A 41 -14.22 -1.04 -25.65
CA LEU A 41 -13.36 -2.05 -25.05
C LEU A 41 -12.03 -1.44 -24.55
N SER A 42 -11.48 -0.48 -25.30
CA SER A 42 -10.25 0.23 -24.92
C SER A 42 -10.45 1.13 -23.70
N VAL A 43 -11.59 1.82 -23.60
CA VAL A 43 -11.96 2.63 -22.43
C VAL A 43 -12.19 1.76 -21.20
N THR A 44 -12.91 0.64 -21.35
CA THR A 44 -13.18 -0.30 -20.25
C THR A 44 -11.88 -0.92 -19.73
N ARG A 45 -10.98 -1.33 -20.63
CA ARG A 45 -9.64 -1.83 -20.24
C ARG A 45 -8.83 -0.78 -19.50
N ARG A 46 -8.84 0.49 -19.93
CA ARG A 46 -8.19 1.59 -19.21
C ARG A 46 -8.78 1.79 -17.81
N SER A 47 -10.11 1.74 -17.66
CA SER A 47 -10.77 1.90 -16.36
C SER A 47 -10.47 0.76 -15.37
N ASN A 48 -10.38 -0.48 -15.86
CA ASN A 48 -10.01 -1.64 -15.04
C ASN A 48 -8.52 -1.61 -14.65
N GLN A 49 -7.66 -1.08 -15.53
CA GLN A 49 -6.24 -0.89 -15.24
C GLN A 49 -6.04 0.15 -14.13
N SER A 50 -6.75 1.28 -14.19
CA SER A 50 -6.72 2.31 -13.14
C SER A 50 -7.24 1.78 -11.80
N SER A 51 -8.37 1.08 -11.79
CA SER A 51 -8.96 0.52 -10.56
C SER A 51 -8.05 -0.53 -9.90
N SER A 52 -7.41 -1.40 -10.68
CA SER A 52 -6.48 -2.42 -10.16
C SER A 52 -5.21 -1.81 -9.57
N THR A 53 -4.73 -0.71 -10.17
CA THR A 53 -3.54 0.02 -9.71
C THR A 53 -3.82 0.75 -8.39
N ASP A 54 -5.02 1.30 -8.23
CA ASP A 54 -5.43 2.00 -7.01
C ASP A 54 -5.56 1.04 -5.81
N ILE A 55 -6.06 -0.18 -6.06
CA ILE A 55 -6.13 -1.24 -5.05
C ILE A 55 -4.73 -1.73 -4.67
N ALA A 56 -3.84 -1.92 -5.65
CA ALA A 56 -2.46 -2.35 -5.39
C ALA A 56 -1.69 -1.34 -4.54
N SER A 57 -1.76 -0.05 -4.90
CA SER A 57 -1.12 1.05 -4.15
C SER A 57 -1.68 1.16 -2.73
N SER A 58 -3.00 1.03 -2.56
CA SER A 58 -3.62 1.05 -1.22
C SER A 58 -3.16 -0.14 -0.37
N ASN A 59 -3.10 -1.34 -0.96
CA ASN A 59 -2.62 -2.54 -0.26
C ASN A 59 -1.15 -2.42 0.14
N SER A 60 -0.30 -1.87 -0.72
CA SER A 60 1.11 -1.56 -0.43
C SER A 60 1.23 -0.58 0.76
N ALA A 61 0.39 0.46 0.80
CA ALA A 61 0.36 1.42 1.92
C ALA A 61 -0.08 0.74 3.23
N PHE A 62 -1.12 -0.09 3.22
CA PHE A 62 -1.58 -0.81 4.41
C PHE A 62 -0.55 -1.83 4.91
N GLN A 63 0.04 -2.63 4.02
CA GLN A 63 1.06 -3.61 4.39
C GLN A 63 2.30 -2.94 4.98
N THR A 64 2.77 -1.88 4.34
CA THR A 64 3.91 -1.09 4.83
C THR A 64 3.56 -0.46 6.19
N GLY A 65 2.44 0.26 6.27
CA GLY A 65 2.00 0.94 7.49
C GLY A 65 1.79 0.00 8.68
N SER A 66 1.23 -1.19 8.45
CA SER A 66 0.97 -2.19 9.50
C SER A 66 2.21 -2.71 10.23
N ARG A 67 3.39 -2.56 9.63
CA ARG A 67 4.67 -3.03 10.20
C ARG A 67 5.61 -1.89 10.52
N PHE A 68 5.52 -0.79 9.78
CA PHE A 68 6.47 0.31 9.85
C PHE A 68 6.51 0.96 11.24
N ALA A 69 5.35 1.24 11.84
CA ALA A 69 5.29 1.85 13.16
C ALA A 69 5.95 0.95 14.23
N ASP A 70 5.64 -0.35 14.22
CA ASP A 70 6.21 -1.33 15.14
C ASP A 70 7.73 -1.46 14.95
N ASP A 71 8.18 -1.51 13.69
CA ASP A 71 9.59 -1.58 13.37
C ASP A 71 10.35 -0.35 13.88
N VAL A 72 9.82 0.86 13.64
CA VAL A 72 10.43 2.11 14.12
C VAL A 72 10.41 2.16 15.65
N SER A 73 9.32 1.73 16.29
CA SER A 73 9.23 1.67 17.75
C SER A 73 10.21 0.68 18.37
N SER A 74 10.60 -0.35 17.63
CA SER A 74 11.58 -1.35 18.07
C SER A 74 13.02 -0.85 18.01
N ALA A 75 13.28 0.22 17.25
CA ALA A 75 14.59 0.84 17.20
C ALA A 75 14.94 1.45 18.56
N GLY A 76 16.17 1.26 19.00
CA GLY A 76 16.55 1.65 20.35
C GLY A 76 18.02 1.41 20.65
N PRO A 77 18.46 1.77 21.86
CA PRO A 77 19.86 1.70 22.25
C PRO A 77 20.36 0.25 22.23
N VAL A 78 21.49 0.04 21.55
CA VAL A 78 22.23 -1.22 21.49
C VAL A 78 23.71 -0.90 21.75
N ALA A 79 24.39 -1.72 22.54
CA ALA A 79 25.80 -1.50 22.84
C ALA A 79 26.64 -1.46 21.53
N GLY A 80 27.49 -0.44 21.39
CA GLY A 80 28.31 -0.24 20.20
C GLY A 80 27.58 0.40 19.00
N VAL A 81 26.31 0.78 19.14
CA VAL A 81 25.51 1.42 18.09
C VAL A 81 25.25 2.88 18.46
N THR A 82 25.78 3.81 17.67
CA THR A 82 25.60 5.25 17.86
C THR A 82 24.38 5.81 17.14
N SER A 83 23.99 5.21 16.01
CA SER A 83 22.79 5.56 15.26
C SER A 83 21.92 4.32 15.02
N PRO A 84 20.87 4.11 15.84
CA PRO A 84 19.99 2.96 15.66
C PRO A 84 19.13 3.09 14.40
N ILE A 85 19.03 4.29 13.82
CA ILE A 85 18.33 4.56 12.57
C ILE A 85 19.33 5.03 11.55
N GLY A 86 19.24 4.52 10.32
CA GLY A 86 20.06 4.97 9.20
C GLY A 86 19.28 4.90 7.90
N ALA A 87 19.51 5.86 7.01
CA ALA A 87 19.00 5.84 5.63
C ALA A 87 20.18 5.69 4.68
N GLY A 88 20.06 4.81 3.67
CA GLY A 88 21.16 4.52 2.74
C GLY A 88 22.33 3.75 3.38
N GLU A 89 22.13 3.15 4.56
CA GLU A 89 23.15 2.35 5.27
C GLU A 89 22.97 0.85 5.05
N SER A 90 24.01 0.07 5.34
CA SER A 90 23.97 -1.39 5.31
C SER A 90 22.96 -1.94 6.31
N GLY A 91 21.93 -2.61 5.80
CA GLY A 91 20.90 -3.30 6.58
C GLY A 91 21.15 -4.80 6.71
N CYS A 92 20.06 -5.54 6.91
CA CYS A 92 20.03 -6.99 7.02
C CYS A 92 20.59 -7.68 5.75
N GLY A 93 21.59 -8.55 5.91
CA GLY A 93 22.30 -9.23 4.83
C GLY A 93 23.46 -8.42 4.24
N SER A 94 23.95 -7.40 4.94
CA SER A 94 25.03 -6.49 4.49
C SER A 94 24.75 -5.78 3.16
N VAL A 95 23.47 -5.63 2.81
CA VAL A 95 23.04 -4.90 1.60
C VAL A 95 22.60 -3.50 2.00
N THR A 96 22.89 -2.50 1.17
CA THR A 96 22.37 -1.14 1.34
C THR A 96 20.84 -1.18 1.43
N SER A 97 20.30 -0.43 2.40
CA SER A 97 18.87 -0.33 2.67
C SER A 97 18.41 1.12 2.54
N ALA A 98 17.18 1.32 2.08
CA ALA A 98 16.53 2.63 2.11
C ALA A 98 16.36 3.10 3.56
N LEU A 99 15.95 2.19 4.44
CA LEU A 99 15.86 2.40 5.89
C LEU A 99 16.44 1.20 6.64
N ARG A 100 17.27 1.47 7.64
CA ARG A 100 17.77 0.54 8.64
C ARG A 100 17.31 0.95 10.03
N LEU A 101 16.81 -0.02 10.78
CA LEU A 101 16.36 0.11 12.16
C LEU A 101 17.05 -0.96 12.99
N ILE A 102 17.82 -0.55 13.99
CA ILE A 102 18.55 -1.39 14.92
C ILE A 102 17.91 -1.26 16.30
N GLY A 103 17.64 -2.40 16.92
CA GLY A 103 17.15 -2.45 18.28
C GLY A 103 17.55 -3.73 19.01
N PRO A 104 17.26 -3.81 20.31
CA PRO A 104 17.39 -5.06 21.03
C PRO A 104 16.42 -6.10 20.47
N LYS A 105 16.83 -7.36 20.49
CA LYS A 105 15.91 -8.48 20.25
C LYS A 105 14.84 -8.51 21.35
N ALA A 106 13.62 -8.93 21.01
CA ALA A 106 12.49 -8.96 21.96
C ALA A 106 12.74 -9.83 23.21
N ASP A 107 13.61 -10.83 23.10
CA ASP A 107 14.03 -11.69 24.21
C ASP A 107 15.17 -11.10 25.08
N GLY A 108 15.70 -9.93 24.71
CA GLY A 108 16.78 -9.25 25.41
C GLY A 108 18.18 -9.86 25.23
N THR A 109 18.34 -10.88 24.38
CA THR A 109 19.60 -11.66 24.30
C THR A 109 20.49 -11.31 23.11
N GLY A 110 20.15 -10.28 22.34
CA GLY A 110 20.94 -9.89 21.18
C GLY A 110 20.40 -8.66 20.47
N VAL A 111 20.83 -8.51 19.22
CA VAL A 111 20.50 -7.38 18.36
C VAL A 111 19.57 -7.85 17.24
N GLN A 112 18.57 -7.03 16.92
CA GLN A 112 17.69 -7.24 15.78
C GLN A 112 17.82 -6.05 14.83
N VAL A 113 18.01 -6.35 13.55
CA VAL A 113 18.04 -5.38 12.46
C VAL A 113 16.80 -5.60 11.62
N ARG A 114 15.97 -4.57 11.50
CA ARG A 114 14.88 -4.48 10.53
C ARG A 114 15.29 -3.50 9.46
N SER A 115 15.15 -3.87 8.19
CA SER A 115 15.54 -2.97 7.10
C SER A 115 14.63 -3.10 5.89
N TYR A 116 14.51 -2.00 5.15
CA TYR A 116 13.71 -1.87 3.94
C TYR A 116 14.65 -1.72 2.76
N HIS A 117 14.56 -2.62 1.80
CA HIS A 117 15.45 -2.67 0.64
C HIS A 117 14.65 -2.53 -0.64
N GLU A 118 15.13 -1.66 -1.52
CA GLU A 118 14.70 -1.68 -2.91
C GLU A 118 15.23 -2.95 -3.58
N THR A 119 14.35 -3.67 -4.26
CA THR A 119 14.64 -4.94 -4.91
C THR A 119 13.87 -5.06 -6.21
N ILE A 120 14.08 -6.16 -6.93
CA ILE A 120 13.32 -6.51 -8.13
C ILE A 120 12.52 -7.79 -7.83
N ASP A 121 11.18 -7.70 -7.89
CA ASP A 121 10.26 -8.83 -7.74
C ASP A 121 9.54 -9.07 -9.08
N GLY A 122 9.72 -10.26 -9.67
CA GLY A 122 9.09 -10.58 -10.97
C GLY A 122 9.44 -9.61 -12.11
N GLY A 123 10.62 -8.98 -12.06
CA GLY A 123 11.07 -7.98 -13.05
C GLY A 123 10.58 -6.56 -12.81
N ARG A 124 9.93 -6.27 -11.68
CA ARG A 124 9.47 -4.93 -11.30
C ARG A 124 10.17 -4.44 -10.02
N PRO A 125 10.46 -3.14 -9.90
CA PRO A 125 10.93 -2.58 -8.64
C PRO A 125 9.93 -2.84 -7.51
N ALA A 126 10.45 -3.20 -6.35
CA ALA A 126 9.67 -3.54 -5.16
C ALA A 126 10.41 -3.05 -3.91
N LEU A 127 9.68 -2.81 -2.82
CA LEU A 127 10.24 -2.55 -1.51
C LEU A 127 10.06 -3.81 -0.65
N GLN A 128 11.18 -4.35 -0.18
CA GLN A 128 11.22 -5.56 0.63
C GLN A 128 11.67 -5.24 2.06
N ARG A 129 10.84 -5.60 3.03
CA ARG A 129 11.20 -5.62 4.44
C ARG A 129 11.98 -6.89 4.75
N ARG A 130 13.06 -6.77 5.50
CA ARG A 130 13.91 -7.88 5.97
C ARG A 130 14.14 -7.77 7.47
N THR A 131 14.22 -8.92 8.14
CA THR A 131 14.59 -8.99 9.57
C THR A 131 15.75 -9.95 9.78
N CYS A 132 16.81 -9.46 10.40
CA CYS A 132 17.98 -10.22 10.82
C CYS A 132 18.17 -10.12 12.33
N SER A 133 18.83 -11.12 12.93
CA SER A 133 19.21 -11.09 14.34
C SER A 133 20.57 -11.72 14.56
N GLY A 134 21.29 -11.23 15.57
CA GLY A 134 22.61 -11.73 15.96
C GLY A 134 22.92 -11.43 17.42
N THR A 135 24.02 -11.97 17.93
CA THR A 135 24.51 -11.71 19.30
C THR A 135 25.03 -10.28 19.46
N ASP A 136 25.49 -9.67 18.38
CA ASP A 136 25.93 -8.28 18.29
C ASP A 136 25.49 -7.68 16.95
N ILE A 137 25.80 -6.39 16.73
CA ILE A 137 25.43 -5.68 15.51
C ILE A 137 26.09 -6.26 14.24
N ALA A 138 27.34 -6.70 14.31
CA ALA A 138 28.06 -7.22 13.16
C ALA A 138 27.46 -8.56 12.71
N ALA A 139 27.19 -9.45 13.66
CA ALA A 139 26.49 -10.70 13.44
C ALA A 139 25.07 -10.47 12.89
N ALA A 140 24.33 -9.51 13.44
CA ALA A 140 22.97 -9.21 12.98
C ALA A 140 22.94 -8.63 11.56
N LEU A 141 23.90 -7.78 11.18
CA LEU A 141 23.99 -7.24 9.83
C LEU A 141 24.39 -8.30 8.80
N ALA A 142 25.33 -9.18 9.16
CA ALA A 142 25.81 -10.25 8.28
C ALA A 142 24.88 -11.47 8.20
N ALA A 143 23.90 -11.60 9.11
CA ALA A 143 22.99 -12.73 9.14
C ALA A 143 22.14 -12.81 7.87
N THR A 144 21.74 -14.04 7.51
CA THR A 144 20.70 -14.25 6.51
C THR A 144 19.36 -13.77 7.07
N PRO A 145 18.53 -13.06 6.28
CA PRO A 145 17.21 -12.63 6.72
C PRO A 145 16.37 -13.82 7.21
N SER A 146 15.93 -13.75 8.46
CA SER A 146 15.00 -14.71 9.07
C SER A 146 13.55 -14.52 8.61
N ASP A 147 13.22 -13.30 8.18
CA ASP A 147 11.92 -12.92 7.62
C ASP A 147 12.15 -11.96 6.45
N THR A 148 11.45 -12.20 5.35
CA THR A 148 11.48 -11.36 4.15
C THR A 148 10.07 -11.21 3.60
N SER A 149 9.70 -9.97 3.26
CA SER A 149 8.35 -9.69 2.75
C SER A 149 8.33 -8.46 1.87
N ASN A 150 7.72 -8.58 0.69
CA ASN A 150 7.53 -7.46 -0.22
C ASN A 150 6.36 -6.62 0.29
N VAL A 151 6.68 -5.46 0.85
CA VAL A 151 5.71 -4.50 1.41
C VAL A 151 5.17 -3.54 0.34
N VAL A 152 5.91 -3.40 -0.77
CA VAL A 152 5.48 -2.68 -1.98
C VAL A 152 5.91 -3.52 -3.17
N ARG A 153 4.99 -3.83 -4.10
CA ARG A 153 5.26 -4.70 -5.27
C ARG A 153 5.36 -3.93 -6.58
N ASP A 154 5.01 -2.66 -6.55
CA ASP A 154 4.87 -1.77 -7.67
C ASP A 154 5.62 -0.46 -7.40
N LEU A 155 6.88 -0.55 -6.99
CA LEU A 155 7.69 0.63 -6.69
C LEU A 155 8.05 1.40 -7.98
N SER A 156 8.17 2.72 -7.90
CA SER A 156 8.72 3.55 -8.97
C SER A 156 10.18 3.14 -9.27
N SER A 157 10.63 3.34 -10.51
CA SER A 157 12.02 3.08 -10.92
C SER A 157 12.94 4.30 -10.77
N GLY A 158 12.43 5.41 -10.20
CA GLY A 158 13.20 6.62 -9.94
C GLY A 158 14.17 6.44 -8.78
N THR A 159 15.21 7.29 -8.74
CA THR A 159 16.21 7.31 -7.65
C THR A 159 15.66 7.78 -6.31
N ASP A 160 14.50 8.43 -6.32
CA ASP A 160 13.82 8.96 -5.13
C ASP A 160 12.51 8.20 -4.84
N ALA A 161 12.37 6.99 -5.38
CA ALA A 161 11.18 6.15 -5.21
C ALA A 161 10.90 5.82 -3.74
N VAL A 162 11.94 5.80 -2.89
CA VAL A 162 11.82 5.75 -1.44
C VAL A 162 12.68 6.85 -0.84
N THR A 163 12.04 7.76 -0.11
CA THR A 163 12.73 8.80 0.66
C THR A 163 12.45 8.60 2.13
N VAL A 164 13.48 8.74 2.97
CA VAL A 164 13.37 8.60 4.42
C VAL A 164 13.79 9.90 5.07
N THR A 165 12.92 10.44 5.90
CA THR A 165 13.19 11.63 6.70
C THR A 165 13.03 11.31 8.18
N CYS A 166 13.65 12.17 8.98
CA CYS A 166 13.57 12.13 10.42
C CYS A 166 13.18 13.52 10.93
N ASP A 167 12.09 13.60 11.69
CA ASP A 167 11.58 14.86 12.25
C ASP A 167 11.45 15.97 11.17
N GLY A 168 11.09 15.58 9.94
CA GLY A 168 10.98 16.48 8.77
C GLY A 168 12.30 16.85 8.09
N GLY A 169 13.43 16.29 8.52
CA GLY A 169 14.77 16.54 7.97
C GLY A 169 15.55 15.26 7.64
N PRO A 170 16.88 15.35 7.40
CA PRO A 170 17.71 14.17 7.17
C PRO A 170 17.80 13.29 8.43
N VAL A 171 18.01 11.99 8.24
CA VAL A 171 18.16 11.03 9.35
C VAL A 171 19.37 11.40 10.21
N THR A 172 19.15 11.54 11.52
CA THR A 172 20.20 11.83 12.51
C THR A 172 20.12 10.86 13.70
N THR A 173 21.13 10.87 14.57
CA THR A 173 21.17 10.06 15.79
C THR A 173 20.09 10.43 16.82
N ALA A 174 19.56 11.65 16.76
CA ALA A 174 18.55 12.15 17.69
C ALA A 174 17.10 11.88 17.24
N CYS A 175 16.94 10.99 16.25
CA CYS A 175 15.68 10.82 15.56
C CYS A 175 14.54 10.37 16.48
N ARG A 176 13.41 11.11 16.46
CA ARG A 176 12.22 10.77 17.24
C ARG A 176 11.12 10.20 16.38
N VAL A 177 10.88 10.83 15.23
CA VAL A 177 9.86 10.42 14.27
C VAL A 177 10.54 10.09 12.96
N VAL A 178 10.32 8.87 12.47
CA VAL A 178 10.77 8.44 11.14
C VAL A 178 9.58 8.50 10.19
N GLU A 179 9.79 9.14 9.05
CA GLU A 179 8.83 9.19 7.94
C GLU A 179 9.48 8.56 6.71
N MET A 180 8.72 7.73 6.01
CA MET A 180 9.14 7.12 4.75
C MET A 180 8.09 7.41 3.70
N ASP A 181 8.48 8.18 2.70
CA ASP A 181 7.71 8.47 1.51
C ASP A 181 8.05 7.44 0.44
N VAL A 182 7.01 6.85 -0.15
CA VAL A 182 7.14 5.84 -1.19
C VAL A 182 6.34 6.24 -2.41
N GLU A 183 7.00 6.26 -3.56
CA GLU A 183 6.38 6.46 -4.87
C GLU A 183 6.17 5.11 -5.56
N THR A 184 4.93 4.82 -5.95
CA THR A 184 4.61 3.65 -6.77
C THR A 184 4.82 3.92 -8.26
N TYR A 185 4.91 2.87 -9.06
CA TYR A 185 5.06 2.91 -10.52
C TYR A 185 3.99 3.77 -11.22
N SER A 186 2.82 3.94 -10.59
CA SER A 186 1.75 4.80 -11.10
C SER A 186 1.93 6.30 -10.84
N GLY A 187 3.03 6.70 -10.20
CA GLY A 187 3.27 8.08 -9.75
C GLY A 187 2.44 8.49 -8.54
N ARG A 188 1.93 7.51 -7.78
CA ARG A 188 1.20 7.76 -6.53
C ARG A 188 2.18 7.69 -5.38
N THR A 189 2.08 8.62 -4.45
CA THR A 189 2.89 8.64 -3.25
C THR A 189 2.06 8.30 -2.02
N PHE A 190 2.66 7.58 -1.08
CA PHE A 190 2.13 7.42 0.27
C PHE A 190 3.25 7.56 1.29
N THR A 191 2.89 8.08 2.46
CA THR A 191 3.81 8.30 3.57
C THR A 191 3.44 7.37 4.71
N VAL A 192 4.43 6.69 5.28
CA VAL A 192 4.29 5.96 6.55
C VAL A 192 5.12 6.64 7.62
N ARG A 193 4.63 6.63 8.86
CA ARG A 193 5.23 7.34 9.98
C ARG A 193 5.31 6.43 11.21
N GLY A 194 6.43 6.49 11.92
CA GLY A 194 6.66 5.75 13.15
C GLY A 194 7.39 6.61 14.17
N THR A 195 7.20 6.31 15.46
CA THR A 195 7.87 7.01 16.56
C THR A 195 8.82 6.04 17.27
N VAL A 196 10.05 6.48 17.52
CA VAL A 196 11.08 5.69 18.18
C VAL A 196 10.75 5.58 19.66
N ARG A 197 10.60 4.37 20.20
CA ARG A 197 10.18 4.17 21.60
C ARG A 197 11.16 4.78 22.60
N SER A 198 12.47 4.72 22.33
CA SER A 198 13.47 5.34 23.22
C SER A 198 13.32 6.87 23.30
N ALA A 199 12.73 7.52 22.30
CA ALA A 199 12.43 8.96 22.32
C ALA A 199 11.19 9.31 23.17
N LEU A 200 10.34 8.33 23.49
CA LEU A 200 9.15 8.46 24.34
C LEU A 200 9.46 8.22 25.82
N THR A 201 10.60 7.63 26.15
CA THR A 201 11.05 7.51 27.55
C THR A 201 11.25 8.93 28.09
N PRO A 202 10.43 9.39 29.06
CA PRO A 202 10.63 10.70 29.64
C PRO A 202 12.03 10.72 30.25
N THR A 203 12.86 11.66 29.83
CA THR A 203 14.01 12.05 30.63
C THR A 203 13.46 12.39 32.02
N PRO A 204 13.99 11.84 33.13
CA PRO A 204 13.54 12.26 34.45
C PRO A 204 13.93 13.73 34.61
N THR A 205 12.99 14.62 34.32
CA THR A 205 13.14 16.05 34.54
C THR A 205 11.87 16.56 35.17
N THR A 206 12.08 17.29 36.26
CA THR A 206 11.22 18.22 36.98
C THR A 206 9.86 18.50 36.32
N ALA A 207 8.79 18.35 37.12
CA ALA A 207 7.37 18.50 36.78
C ALA A 207 7.06 19.35 35.52
N PRO A 208 6.38 18.79 34.50
CA PRO A 208 6.05 19.53 33.29
C PRO A 208 4.96 20.58 33.55
N THR A 209 5.13 21.76 32.95
CA THR A 209 4.07 22.76 32.81
C THR A 209 3.00 22.25 31.82
N PRO A 210 1.70 22.42 32.12
CA PRO A 210 0.62 21.88 31.30
C PRO A 210 0.56 22.54 29.91
N VAL A 211 0.42 21.72 28.86
CA VAL A 211 0.26 22.16 27.46
C VAL A 211 -1.23 22.33 27.14
N ILE A 212 -1.58 23.49 26.58
CA ILE A 212 -2.93 23.83 26.11
C ILE A 212 -3.13 23.29 24.69
N ALA A 213 -4.26 22.64 24.43
CA ALA A 213 -4.59 22.05 23.13
C ALA A 213 -4.81 23.12 22.03
N PRO A 214 -4.43 22.84 20.76
CA PRO A 214 -4.72 23.72 19.63
C PRO A 214 -6.21 23.68 19.23
N PRO A 215 -6.74 24.76 18.61
CA PRO A 215 -8.14 24.86 18.21
C PRO A 215 -8.48 23.90 17.06
N THR A 216 -9.72 23.40 17.10
CA THR A 216 -10.33 22.39 16.23
C THR A 216 -10.18 22.66 14.72
N GLY A 217 -9.82 21.63 13.92
CA GLY A 217 -9.97 21.68 12.46
C GLY A 217 -9.06 20.77 11.61
N THR A 218 -8.03 20.14 12.19
CA THR A 218 -7.06 19.35 11.42
C THR A 218 -7.18 17.86 11.73
N CYS A 219 -7.52 17.06 10.71
CA CYS A 219 -7.49 15.59 10.81
C CYS A 219 -6.06 15.12 10.52
N THR A 220 -5.28 14.91 11.58
CA THR A 220 -4.00 14.21 11.53
C THR A 220 -4.24 12.78 12.02
N ILE A 221 -3.97 11.77 11.19
CA ILE A 221 -3.92 10.38 11.66
C ILE A 221 -2.63 10.23 12.47
N MET A 222 -2.74 10.37 13.78
CA MET A 222 -1.67 10.10 14.73
C MET A 222 -1.73 8.61 15.11
N ALA A 223 -0.94 7.77 14.44
CA ALA A 223 -0.60 6.46 15.01
C ALA A 223 0.45 6.69 16.10
N SER A 224 -0.03 7.00 17.31
CA SER A 224 0.76 7.05 18.54
C SER A 224 0.33 5.90 19.41
N GLU A 225 1.28 5.14 19.93
CA GLU A 225 1.07 4.01 20.85
C GLU A 225 0.65 4.47 22.27
N THR A 226 -0.02 5.62 22.38
CA THR A 226 -0.66 6.02 23.64
C THR A 226 -2.17 5.86 23.46
N ALA A 227 -2.66 4.69 23.92
CA ALA A 227 -4.06 4.29 24.07
C ALA A 227 -4.79 3.73 22.84
N TRP A 228 -4.44 2.51 22.42
CA TRP A 228 -5.45 1.46 22.18
C TRP A 228 -5.10 0.26 23.05
N GLY A 229 -5.51 0.34 24.32
CA GLY A 229 -5.61 -0.85 25.14
C GLY A 229 -6.55 -1.83 24.46
N SER A 230 -6.11 -3.08 24.35
CA SER A 230 -6.98 -4.23 24.08
C SER A 230 -8.15 -4.22 25.05
N THR A 231 -9.27 -3.62 24.67
CA THR A 231 -10.55 -3.96 25.28
C THR A 231 -11.10 -5.08 24.41
N GLY A 232 -10.63 -6.29 24.69
CA GLY A 232 -11.32 -7.49 24.24
C GLY A 232 -12.77 -7.38 24.69
N GLY A 233 -13.70 -7.47 23.74
CA GLY A 233 -15.11 -7.52 24.03
C GLY A 233 -15.40 -8.70 24.95
N VAL A 234 -15.75 -8.42 26.20
CA VAL A 234 -16.58 -9.30 27.00
C VAL A 234 -17.99 -8.74 26.88
N ALA A 235 -18.72 -9.20 25.86
CA ALA A 235 -20.17 -9.00 25.79
C ALA A 235 -20.83 -9.94 26.82
N GLY A 236 -20.65 -9.63 28.11
CA GLY A 236 -21.44 -10.19 29.20
C GLY A 236 -22.69 -9.34 29.36
N GLY A 237 -23.72 -9.64 28.56
CA GLY A 237 -25.03 -9.02 28.72
C GLY A 237 -25.64 -9.43 30.06
N THR A 238 -25.66 -8.52 31.03
CA THR A 238 -26.58 -8.59 32.17
C THR A 238 -27.91 -7.99 31.74
N GLY A 239 -28.63 -8.73 30.90
CA GLY A 239 -30.05 -8.51 30.66
C GLY A 239 -30.82 -8.98 31.88
N GLY A 240 -31.05 -8.07 32.83
CA GLY A 240 -32.04 -8.25 33.88
C GLY A 240 -33.44 -8.17 33.27
N HIS A 241 -33.98 -9.31 32.84
CA HIS A 241 -35.41 -9.44 32.64
C HIS A 241 -36.05 -9.88 33.96
N ALA A 242 -36.84 -8.96 34.51
CA ALA A 242 -37.83 -9.24 35.53
C ALA A 242 -38.71 -10.42 35.07
N GLY A 243 -38.59 -11.54 35.77
CA GLY A 243 -39.60 -12.59 35.74
C GLY A 243 -40.75 -12.16 36.63
N ASP A 244 -41.80 -11.63 36.01
CA ASP A 244 -43.14 -11.63 36.58
C ASP A 244 -43.54 -13.08 36.87
N GLY A 245 -44.01 -13.31 38.09
CA GLY A 245 -44.58 -14.59 38.48
C GLY A 245 -46.00 -14.74 37.95
N THR A 246 -46.32 -15.94 37.46
CA THR A 246 -47.65 -16.56 37.61
C THR A 246 -47.54 -18.06 37.41
N MET A 247 -48.13 -18.78 38.39
CA MET A 247 -48.38 -20.23 38.52
C MET A 247 -47.24 -21.10 39.06
#